data_AF-A0A9E3NHE1-F1
#
_entry.id   AF-A0A9E3NHE1-F1
#
_cell.length_a   1.000
_cell.length_b   1.000
_cell.length_c   1.000
_cell.angle_alpha   90.00
_cell.angle_beta   90.00
_cell.angle_gamma   90.00
#
_symmetry.space_group_name_H-M   'P 1'
#
loop_
_entity.id
_entity.type
_entity.pdbx_description
1 polymer ?
#
loop_
_entity_poly.entity_id
_entity_poly.type
_entity_poly.pdbx_seq_one_letter_code
_entity_poly.pdbx_strand_id
1 'polypeptide(L)'
;MNMNDQQKDLVATARITGMWYLVLAVSGVVGFLVVHPQVFVSGDVSKTTANLSEHETLARLRLLLEFAILVSQALAAVYFFKLFKDINHFASWALAAWGMMNAGAIMISAIAMGGAINVANADAIVGDKLIMIQIFDQLIKNAWGVGSLFFGLWLIPMGYIVVQSQRMPVWLGRVLILGGAGYVASAFLNYADINFPGDDLITIPATVGEFWMIGYLLLFGIRPKQ
;
A
#
# COMPACT_ATOMS: atom_id res chain seq x y z
N MET A 1 -13.47 -6.62 -33.32
CA MET A 1 -13.08 -5.35 -32.67
C MET A 1 -11.80 -4.88 -33.36
N ASN A 2 -11.75 -3.65 -33.88
CA ASN A 2 -10.55 -3.19 -34.61
C ASN A 2 -9.40 -2.93 -33.62
N MET A 3 -8.15 -3.07 -34.08
CA MET A 3 -6.94 -2.88 -33.25
C MET A 3 -6.92 -1.50 -32.54
N ASN A 4 -7.47 -0.47 -33.18
CA ASN A 4 -7.59 0.87 -32.60
C ASN A 4 -8.56 0.95 -31.41
N ASP A 5 -9.62 0.14 -31.41
CA ASP A 5 -10.60 0.12 -30.32
C ASP A 5 -10.00 -0.63 -29.11
N GLN A 6 -9.32 -1.75 -29.36
CA GLN A 6 -8.59 -2.48 -28.31
C GLN A 6 -7.53 -1.61 -27.63
N GLN A 7 -6.80 -0.80 -28.41
CA GLN A 7 -5.78 0.10 -27.85
C GLN A 7 -6.42 1.23 -27.00
N LYS A 8 -7.57 1.77 -27.43
CA LYS A 8 -8.32 2.76 -26.64
C LYS A 8 -8.79 2.17 -25.31
N ASP A 9 -9.31 0.94 -25.31
CA ASP A 9 -9.76 0.24 -24.12
C ASP A 9 -8.60 -0.04 -23.13
N LEU A 10 -7.43 -0.40 -23.66
CA LEU A 10 -6.21 -0.55 -22.85
C LEU A 10 -5.77 0.78 -22.21
N VAL A 11 -5.82 1.89 -22.94
CA VAL A 11 -5.48 3.21 -22.39
C VAL A 11 -6.49 3.64 -21.33
N ALA A 12 -7.79 3.39 -21.54
CA ALA A 12 -8.81 3.66 -20.54
C ALA A 12 -8.58 2.83 -19.26
N THR A 13 -8.28 1.53 -19.43
CA THR A 13 -7.94 0.64 -18.32
C THR A 13 -6.68 1.11 -17.58
N ALA A 14 -5.65 1.54 -18.31
CA ALA A 14 -4.42 2.07 -17.73
C ALA A 14 -4.69 3.32 -16.88
N ARG A 15 -5.52 4.25 -17.36
CA ARG A 15 -5.90 5.45 -16.61
C ARG A 15 -6.68 5.13 -15.34
N ILE A 16 -7.66 4.21 -15.41
CA ILE A 16 -8.41 3.78 -14.23
C ILE A 16 -7.47 3.10 -13.21
N THR A 17 -6.53 2.28 -13.70
CA THR A 17 -5.49 1.66 -12.86
C THR A 17 -4.66 2.73 -12.16
N GLY A 18 -4.19 3.73 -12.90
CA GLY A 18 -3.43 4.86 -12.36
C GLY A 18 -4.23 5.71 -11.36
N MET A 19 -5.54 5.87 -11.55
CA MET A 19 -6.41 6.58 -10.60
C MET A 19 -6.52 5.84 -9.27
N TRP A 20 -6.78 4.53 -9.28
CA TRP A 20 -6.80 3.74 -8.05
C TRP A 20 -5.45 3.76 -7.35
N TYR A 21 -4.36 3.66 -8.13
CA TYR A 21 -3.02 3.72 -7.56
C TYR A 21 -2.67 5.10 -6.98
N LEU A 22 -3.18 6.19 -7.58
CA LEU A 22 -3.06 7.53 -7.02
C LEU A 22 -3.85 7.69 -5.72
N VAL A 23 -5.09 7.18 -5.66
CA VAL A 23 -5.90 7.21 -4.43
C VAL A 23 -5.19 6.48 -3.31
N LEU A 24 -4.56 5.34 -3.60
CA LEU A 24 -3.73 4.61 -2.64
C LEU A 24 -2.60 5.50 -2.11
N ALA A 25 -1.79 6.08 -3.00
CA ALA A 25 -0.64 6.90 -2.62
C ALA A 25 -1.04 8.14 -1.81
N VAL A 26 -2.07 8.87 -2.24
CA VAL A 26 -2.56 10.08 -1.55
C VAL A 26 -3.14 9.72 -0.18
N SER A 27 -3.96 8.66 -0.11
CA SER A 27 -4.55 8.21 1.16
C SER A 27 -3.47 7.71 2.13
N GLY A 28 -2.42 7.05 1.61
CA GLY A 28 -1.25 6.66 2.37
C GLY A 28 -0.50 7.86 2.94
N VAL A 29 -0.15 8.85 2.10
CA VAL A 29 0.56 10.07 2.53
C VAL A 29 -0.23 10.83 3.60
N VAL A 30 -1.52 11.09 3.36
CA VAL A 30 -2.37 11.81 4.32
C VAL A 30 -2.59 10.96 5.59
N GLY A 31 -2.87 9.67 5.43
CA GLY A 31 -3.12 8.75 6.53
C GLY A 31 -1.92 8.59 7.45
N PHE A 32 -0.72 8.34 6.91
CA PHE A 32 0.49 8.08 7.68
C PHE A 32 1.23 9.31 8.14
N LEU A 33 1.43 10.29 7.26
CA LEU A 33 2.30 11.43 7.58
C LEU A 33 1.55 12.54 8.31
N VAL A 34 0.24 12.68 8.06
CA VAL A 34 -0.56 13.77 8.62
C VAL A 34 -1.41 13.29 9.78
N VAL A 35 -2.27 12.29 9.57
CA VAL A 35 -3.32 11.93 10.55
C VAL A 35 -2.81 10.93 11.61
N HIS A 36 -2.01 9.92 11.22
CA HIS A 36 -1.57 8.87 12.15
C HIS A 36 -0.84 9.42 13.39
N PRO A 37 0.15 10.34 13.29
CA PRO A 37 0.91 10.80 14.45
C PRO A 37 0.08 11.66 15.43
N GLN A 38 -1.07 12.18 14.97
CA GLN A 38 -2.00 12.94 15.82
C GLN A 38 -2.89 12.02 16.67
N VAL A 39 -3.05 10.75 16.26
CA VAL A 39 -3.89 9.77 16.96
C VAL A 39 -3.04 8.76 17.71
N PHE A 40 -2.08 8.12 17.04
CA PHE A 40 -1.20 7.08 17.57
C PHE A 40 0.17 7.66 17.90
N VAL A 41 0.49 7.70 19.20
CA VAL A 41 1.76 8.24 19.70
C VAL A 41 2.71 7.09 20.01
N SER A 42 3.79 6.99 19.24
CA SER A 42 4.81 5.96 19.42
C SER A 42 5.39 5.96 20.82
N GLY A 43 5.25 4.83 21.53
CA GLY A 43 5.79 4.64 22.87
C GLY A 43 4.92 5.20 24.01
N ASP A 44 3.79 5.85 23.70
CA ASP A 44 2.89 6.42 24.71
C ASP A 44 1.44 5.95 24.49
N VAL A 45 1.13 4.79 25.08
CA VAL A 45 -0.20 4.19 25.01
C VAL A 45 -1.23 5.01 25.78
N SER A 46 -0.82 5.70 26.85
CA SER A 46 -1.72 6.54 27.65
C SER A 46 -2.21 7.72 26.81
N LYS A 47 -1.28 8.39 26.12
CA LYS A 47 -1.61 9.48 25.21
C LYS A 47 -2.39 9.02 23.98
N THR A 48 -2.04 7.86 23.41
CA THR A 48 -2.83 7.25 22.32
C THR A 48 -4.26 6.98 22.75
N THR A 49 -4.45 6.43 23.96
CA THR A 49 -5.79 6.18 24.54
C THR A 49 -6.57 7.47 24.72
N ALA A 50 -5.95 8.51 25.29
CA ALA A 50 -6.58 9.83 25.44
C ALA A 50 -6.97 10.43 24.09
N ASN A 51 -6.08 10.39 23.09
CA ASN A 51 -6.38 10.89 21.75
C ASN A 51 -7.54 10.14 21.09
N LEU A 52 -7.62 8.81 21.25
CA LEU A 52 -8.71 8.00 20.69
C LEU A 52 -10.08 8.35 21.28
N SER A 53 -10.14 8.74 22.56
CA SER A 53 -11.39 9.17 23.22
C SER A 53 -11.70 10.65 23.03
N GLU A 54 -10.69 11.53 23.13
CA GLU A 54 -10.87 12.98 23.09
C GLU A 54 -10.99 13.52 21.66
N HIS A 55 -10.33 12.88 20.69
CA HIS A 55 -10.30 13.27 19.29
C HIS A 55 -10.93 12.19 18.40
N GLU A 56 -12.09 11.68 18.78
CA GLU A 56 -12.76 10.55 18.13
C GLU A 56 -12.97 10.77 16.62
N THR A 57 -13.35 11.99 16.19
CA THR A 57 -13.51 12.31 14.76
C THR A 57 -12.23 12.10 13.98
N LEU A 58 -11.08 12.47 14.56
CA LEU A 58 -9.77 12.31 13.92
C LEU A 58 -9.36 10.83 13.86
N ALA A 59 -9.64 10.08 14.93
CA ALA A 59 -9.43 8.63 14.94
C ALA A 59 -10.28 7.91 13.89
N ARG A 60 -11.56 8.27 13.75
CA ARG A 60 -12.45 7.75 12.70
C ARG A 60 -12.00 8.17 11.30
N LEU A 61 -11.52 9.41 11.12
CA LEU A 61 -10.95 9.84 9.85
C LEU A 61 -9.72 9.01 9.48
N ARG A 62 -8.84 8.71 10.44
CA ARG A 62 -7.70 7.81 10.22
C ARG A 62 -8.14 6.43 9.76
N LEU A 63 -9.19 5.86 10.36
CA LEU A 63 -9.78 4.59 9.96
C LEU A 63 -10.37 4.65 8.54
N LEU A 64 -11.08 5.72 8.19
CA LEU A 64 -11.63 5.88 6.84
C LEU A 64 -10.54 6.03 5.77
N LEU A 65 -9.42 6.68 6.10
CA LEU A 65 -8.25 6.71 5.22
C LEU A 65 -7.64 5.31 5.05
N GLU A 66 -7.63 4.49 6.11
CA GLU A 66 -7.22 3.07 6.02
C GLU A 66 -8.13 2.29 5.07
N PHE A 67 -9.45 2.54 5.09
CA PHE A 67 -10.38 1.94 4.12
C PHE A 67 -10.12 2.40 2.69
N ALA A 68 -9.80 3.68 2.51
CA ALA A 68 -9.43 4.20 1.20
C ALA A 68 -8.19 3.48 0.65
N ILE A 69 -7.15 3.29 1.48
CA ILE A 69 -5.94 2.51 1.13
C ILE A 69 -6.33 1.06 0.81
N LEU A 70 -7.10 0.39 1.67
CA LEU A 70 -7.53 -1.00 1.50
C LEU A 70 -8.23 -1.22 0.15
N VAL A 71 -9.26 -0.42 -0.13
CA VAL A 71 -10.08 -0.55 -1.34
C VAL A 71 -9.27 -0.17 -2.58
N SER A 72 -8.51 0.91 -2.52
CA SER A 72 -7.69 1.36 -3.65
C SER A 72 -6.58 0.36 -3.99
N GLN A 73 -5.92 -0.24 -3.00
CA GLN A 73 -4.94 -1.32 -3.19
C GLN A 73 -5.57 -2.53 -3.90
N ALA A 74 -6.72 -3.01 -3.40
CA ALA A 74 -7.41 -4.16 -3.98
C ALA A 74 -7.84 -3.88 -5.43
N LEU A 75 -8.42 -2.71 -5.68
CA LEU A 75 -8.85 -2.32 -7.02
C LEU A 75 -7.66 -2.11 -7.96
N ALA A 76 -6.58 -1.47 -7.49
CA ALA A 76 -5.35 -1.32 -8.28
C ALA A 76 -4.79 -2.69 -8.68
N ALA A 77 -4.72 -3.65 -7.76
CA ALA A 77 -4.26 -5.01 -8.04
C ALA A 77 -5.08 -5.70 -9.14
N VAL A 78 -6.42 -5.65 -9.04
CA VAL A 78 -7.32 -6.23 -10.05
C VAL A 78 -7.19 -5.54 -11.40
N TYR A 79 -7.10 -4.21 -11.41
CA TYR A 79 -6.98 -3.43 -12.65
C TYR A 79 -5.60 -3.60 -13.31
N PHE A 80 -4.53 -3.75 -12.53
CA PHE A 80 -3.22 -4.11 -13.06
C PHE A 80 -3.23 -5.50 -13.71
N PHE A 81 -3.90 -6.49 -13.11
CA PHE A 81 -4.10 -7.79 -13.76
C PHE A 81 -4.86 -7.62 -15.08
N LYS A 82 -5.97 -6.88 -15.08
CA LYS A 82 -6.74 -6.60 -16.30
C LYS A 82 -5.89 -5.92 -17.38
N LEU A 83 -5.00 -5.01 -17.00
CA LEU A 83 -4.12 -4.27 -17.90
C LEU A 83 -3.02 -5.15 -18.51
N PHE A 84 -2.46 -6.08 -17.73
CA PHE A 84 -1.26 -6.82 -18.11
C PHE A 84 -1.50 -8.28 -18.49
N LYS A 85 -2.69 -8.86 -18.24
CA LYS A 85 -2.99 -10.28 -18.46
C LYS A 85 -2.67 -10.78 -19.87
N ASP A 86 -2.82 -9.92 -20.88
CA ASP A 86 -2.60 -10.26 -22.30
C ASP A 86 -1.14 -10.04 -22.73
N ILE A 87 -0.30 -9.46 -21.86
CA ILE A 87 1.14 -9.27 -22.05
C ILE A 87 1.90 -10.44 -21.42
N ASN A 88 1.64 -10.70 -20.13
CA ASN A 88 2.23 -11.82 -19.40
C ASN A 88 1.25 -12.31 -18.34
N HIS A 89 0.61 -13.45 -18.60
CA HIS A 89 -0.46 -13.96 -17.75
C HIS A 89 0.01 -14.29 -16.34
N PHE A 90 1.14 -14.99 -16.20
CA PHE A 90 1.66 -15.43 -14.91
C PHE A 90 2.11 -14.26 -14.04
N ALA A 91 2.91 -13.33 -14.61
CA ALA A 91 3.37 -12.17 -13.86
C ALA A 91 2.21 -11.25 -13.45
N SER A 92 1.18 -11.12 -14.30
CA SER A 92 -0.02 -10.33 -13.96
C SER A 92 -0.80 -10.96 -12.81
N TRP A 93 -0.89 -12.29 -12.78
CA TRP A 93 -1.53 -13.02 -11.70
C TRP A 93 -0.75 -12.84 -10.40
N ALA A 94 0.58 -12.99 -10.43
CA ALA A 94 1.44 -12.74 -9.28
C ALA A 94 1.28 -11.32 -8.74
N LEU A 95 1.27 -10.31 -9.63
CA LEU A 95 1.03 -8.91 -9.28
C LEU A 95 -0.30 -8.72 -8.54
N ALA A 96 -1.40 -9.27 -9.06
CA ALA A 96 -2.69 -9.17 -8.40
C ALA A 96 -2.73 -9.94 -7.07
N ALA A 97 -2.17 -11.15 -7.03
CA ALA A 97 -2.15 -11.96 -5.82
C ALA A 97 -1.42 -11.25 -4.68
N TRP A 98 -0.20 -10.74 -4.92
CA TRP A 98 0.56 -10.00 -3.92
C TRP A 98 -0.11 -8.68 -3.54
N GLY A 99 -0.68 -7.96 -4.51
CA GLY A 99 -1.45 -6.75 -4.26
C GLY A 99 -2.67 -7.00 -3.35
N MET A 100 -3.40 -8.09 -3.57
CA MET A 100 -4.56 -8.50 -2.77
C MET A 100 -4.15 -9.00 -1.38
N MET A 101 -3.01 -9.70 -1.25
CA MET A 101 -2.48 -10.09 0.06
C MET A 101 -2.07 -8.86 0.88
N ASN A 102 -1.46 -7.86 0.25
CA ASN A 102 -1.19 -6.58 0.90
C ASN A 102 -2.49 -5.87 1.35
N ALA A 103 -3.52 -5.87 0.50
CA ALA A 103 -4.84 -5.38 0.90
C ALA A 103 -5.38 -6.15 2.13
N GLY A 104 -5.22 -7.48 2.16
CA GLY A 104 -5.55 -8.30 3.33
C GLY A 104 -4.80 -7.91 4.60
N ALA A 105 -3.51 -7.56 4.50
CA ALA A 105 -2.75 -7.05 5.63
C ALA A 105 -3.27 -5.69 6.12
N ILE A 106 -3.57 -4.77 5.21
CA ILE A 106 -4.19 -3.47 5.54
C ILE A 106 -5.57 -3.66 6.20
N MET A 107 -6.34 -4.67 5.78
CA MET A 107 -7.62 -5.00 6.41
C MET A 107 -7.45 -5.39 7.88
N ILE A 108 -6.42 -6.16 8.23
CA ILE A 108 -6.11 -6.51 9.63
C ILE A 108 -5.82 -5.25 10.44
N SER A 109 -5.01 -4.34 9.90
CA SER A 109 -4.74 -3.04 10.52
C SER A 109 -6.04 -2.25 10.75
N ALA A 110 -6.91 -2.18 9.75
CA ALA A 110 -8.18 -1.46 9.85
C ALA A 110 -9.11 -2.06 10.92
N ILE A 111 -9.17 -3.39 11.03
CA ILE A 111 -9.92 -4.10 12.07
C ILE A 111 -9.36 -3.75 13.45
N ALA A 112 -8.03 -3.82 13.62
CA ALA A 112 -7.38 -3.49 14.89
C ALA A 112 -7.61 -2.01 15.29
N MET A 113 -7.57 -1.10 14.33
CA MET A 113 -7.85 0.33 14.54
C MET A 113 -9.30 0.56 14.96
N GLY A 114 -10.27 -0.11 14.33
CA GLY A 114 -11.67 -0.08 14.78
C GLY A 114 -11.83 -0.63 16.20
N GLY A 115 -11.12 -1.71 16.53
CA GLY A 115 -11.05 -2.27 17.88
C GLY A 115 -10.53 -1.28 18.91
N ALA A 116 -9.42 -0.59 18.61
CA ALA A 116 -8.83 0.42 19.48
C ALA A 116 -9.80 1.59 19.76
N ILE A 117 -10.50 2.08 18.73
CA ILE A 117 -11.51 3.14 18.87
C ILE A 117 -12.66 2.67 19.77
N ASN A 118 -13.15 1.45 19.57
CA ASN A 118 -14.24 0.91 20.39
C ASN A 118 -13.83 0.73 21.86
N VAL A 119 -12.62 0.23 22.13
CA VAL A 119 -12.09 0.05 23.49
C VAL A 119 -11.86 1.39 24.19
N ALA A 120 -11.32 2.39 23.48
CA ALA A 120 -11.11 3.72 24.06
C ALA A 120 -12.41 4.31 24.59
N ASN A 121 -13.51 4.11 23.87
CA ASN A 121 -14.84 4.63 24.18
C ASN A 121 -15.72 3.69 25.04
N ALA A 122 -15.27 2.47 25.34
CA ALA A 122 -16.03 1.53 26.16
C ALA A 122 -16.06 1.97 27.64
N ASP A 123 -17.08 1.57 28.39
CA ASP A 123 -17.09 1.72 29.85
C ASP A 123 -16.33 0.52 30.47
N ALA A 124 -15.02 0.70 30.63
CA ALA A 124 -14.09 -0.33 31.09
C ALA A 124 -13.02 0.28 32.01
N ILE A 125 -12.41 -0.55 32.84
CA ILE A 125 -11.32 -0.15 33.75
C ILE A 125 -10.16 0.39 32.91
N VAL A 126 -9.60 1.54 33.32
CA VAL A 126 -8.53 2.24 32.58
C VAL A 126 -7.34 1.33 32.27
N GLY A 127 -6.92 0.50 33.24
CA GLY A 127 -5.82 -0.46 33.04
C GLY A 127 -6.07 -1.45 31.90
N ASP A 128 -7.29 -1.98 31.81
CA ASP A 128 -7.67 -2.94 30.75
C ASP A 128 -7.70 -2.26 29.37
N LYS A 129 -8.18 -1.01 29.30
CA LYS A 129 -8.14 -0.20 28.06
C LYS A 129 -6.73 -0.04 27.53
N LEU A 130 -5.79 0.35 28.41
CA LEU A 130 -4.39 0.57 28.03
C LEU A 130 -3.78 -0.70 27.46
N ILE A 131 -3.98 -1.86 28.11
CA ILE A 131 -3.45 -3.15 27.64
C ILE A 131 -4.05 -3.53 26.28
N MET A 132 -5.38 -3.42 26.12
CA MET A 132 -6.04 -3.76 24.86
C MET A 132 -5.62 -2.83 23.72
N ILE A 133 -5.54 -1.52 23.96
CA ILE A 133 -5.09 -0.54 22.96
C ILE A 133 -3.63 -0.77 22.60
N GLN A 134 -2.77 -1.14 23.55
CA GLN A 134 -1.38 -1.52 23.26
C GLN A 134 -1.33 -2.74 22.33
N ILE A 135 -2.16 -3.76 22.55
CA ILE A 135 -2.24 -4.93 21.67
C ILE A 135 -2.69 -4.50 20.27
N PHE A 136 -3.73 -3.68 20.15
CA PHE A 136 -4.20 -3.19 18.85
C PHE A 136 -3.16 -2.34 18.13
N ASP A 137 -2.46 -1.44 18.83
CA ASP A 137 -1.37 -0.63 18.27
C ASP A 137 -0.23 -1.51 17.71
N GLN A 138 0.15 -2.56 18.46
CA GLN A 138 1.14 -3.53 17.99
C GLN A 138 0.64 -4.34 16.79
N LEU A 139 -0.65 -4.72 16.77
CA LEU A 139 -1.24 -5.40 15.61
C LEU A 139 -1.27 -4.50 14.37
N ILE A 140 -1.60 -3.21 14.51
CA ILE A 140 -1.55 -2.23 13.41
C ILE A 140 -0.13 -2.15 12.87
N LYS A 141 0.87 -1.94 13.73
CA LYS A 141 2.28 -1.83 13.34
C LYS A 141 2.77 -3.07 12.60
N ASN A 142 2.48 -4.25 13.15
CA ASN A 142 2.90 -5.52 12.54
C ASN A 142 2.13 -5.86 11.26
N ALA A 143 0.85 -5.49 11.16
CA ALA A 143 0.10 -5.64 9.93
C ALA A 143 0.72 -4.82 8.78
N TRP A 144 1.17 -3.60 9.06
CA TRP A 144 1.90 -2.77 8.09
C TRP A 144 3.31 -3.30 7.79
N GLY A 145 4.02 -3.77 8.81
CA GLY A 145 5.34 -4.39 8.65
C GLY A 145 5.29 -5.63 7.75
N VAL A 146 4.38 -6.56 8.01
CA VAL A 146 4.16 -7.74 7.14
C VAL A 146 3.56 -7.34 5.78
N GLY A 147 2.68 -6.34 5.74
CA GLY A 147 2.13 -5.80 4.50
C GLY A 147 3.22 -5.30 3.55
N SER A 148 4.26 -4.65 4.07
CA SER A 148 5.37 -4.12 3.26
C SER A 148 6.11 -5.22 2.48
N LEU A 149 6.17 -6.45 3.00
CA LEU A 149 6.70 -7.62 2.28
C LEU A 149 5.90 -7.89 1.00
N PHE A 150 4.57 -7.97 1.12
CA PHE A 150 3.67 -8.20 -0.02
C PHE A 150 3.64 -7.01 -0.97
N PHE A 151 3.80 -5.80 -0.45
CA PHE A 151 4.01 -4.62 -1.25
C PHE A 151 5.31 -4.73 -2.05
N GLY A 152 6.43 -5.12 -1.45
CA GLY A 152 7.65 -5.37 -2.21
C GLY A 152 7.47 -6.42 -3.31
N LEU A 153 6.82 -7.54 -2.97
CA LEU A 153 6.53 -8.63 -3.91
C LEU A 153 5.60 -8.23 -5.05
N TRP A 154 4.71 -7.25 -4.89
CA TRP A 154 3.87 -6.76 -6.00
C TRP A 154 4.66 -5.90 -6.99
N LEU A 155 5.67 -5.15 -6.55
CA LEU A 155 6.42 -4.24 -7.42
C LEU A 155 7.30 -5.01 -8.41
N ILE A 156 7.81 -6.18 -8.00
CA ILE A 156 8.69 -7.03 -8.82
C ILE A 156 8.02 -7.51 -10.12
N PRO A 157 6.87 -8.22 -10.10
CA PRO A 157 6.19 -8.63 -11.33
C PRO A 157 5.69 -7.43 -12.14
N MET A 158 5.26 -6.34 -11.48
CA MET A 158 4.89 -5.10 -12.16
C MET A 158 6.06 -4.56 -13.00
N GLY A 159 7.23 -4.41 -12.39
CA GLY A 159 8.42 -3.93 -13.07
C GLY A 159 8.94 -4.91 -14.11
N TYR A 160 8.84 -6.21 -13.87
CA TYR A 160 9.19 -7.26 -14.84
C TYR A 160 8.35 -7.16 -16.12
N ILE A 161 7.04 -6.98 -16.00
CA ILE A 161 6.14 -6.80 -17.16
C ILE A 161 6.51 -5.54 -17.94
N VAL A 162 6.85 -4.44 -17.25
CA VAL A 162 7.31 -3.20 -17.89
C VAL A 162 8.58 -3.43 -18.70
N VAL A 163 9.60 -4.08 -18.11
CA VAL A 163 10.87 -4.36 -18.77
C VAL A 163 10.69 -5.30 -19.96
N GLN A 164 9.91 -6.37 -19.79
CA GLN A 164 9.68 -7.38 -20.82
C GLN A 164 8.89 -6.81 -22.01
N SER A 165 7.84 -6.05 -21.74
CA SER A 165 6.92 -5.59 -22.78
C SER A 165 7.42 -4.37 -23.55
N GLN A 166 8.29 -3.55 -22.94
CA GLN A 166 8.78 -2.28 -23.50
C GLN A 166 7.66 -1.29 -23.89
N ARG A 167 6.42 -1.53 -23.43
CA ARG A 167 5.26 -0.63 -23.65
C ARG A 167 5.26 0.57 -22.70
N MET A 168 6.21 0.62 -21.77
CA MET A 168 6.53 1.72 -20.87
C MET A 168 8.07 1.85 -20.77
N PRO A 169 8.62 2.94 -20.19
CA PRO A 169 10.06 3.11 -20.04
C PRO A 169 10.71 1.94 -19.31
N VAL A 170 11.75 1.33 -19.88
CA VAL A 170 12.42 0.16 -19.27
C VAL A 170 13.02 0.50 -17.89
N TRP A 171 13.52 1.73 -17.72
CA TRP A 171 14.05 2.21 -16.44
C TRP A 171 12.98 2.29 -15.34
N LEU A 172 11.73 2.62 -15.68
CA LEU A 172 10.62 2.57 -14.73
C LEU A 172 10.48 1.16 -14.15
N GLY A 173 10.51 0.14 -15.01
CA GLY A 173 10.40 -1.25 -14.56
C GLY A 173 11.57 -1.71 -13.70
N ARG A 174 12.80 -1.28 -14.02
CA ARG A 174 13.99 -1.58 -13.19
C ARG A 174 13.91 -0.93 -11.81
N VAL A 175 13.49 0.32 -11.75
CA VAL A 175 13.32 1.05 -10.47
C VAL A 175 12.27 0.36 -9.60
N LEU A 176 11.15 -0.09 -10.18
CA LEU A 176 10.13 -0.87 -9.48
C LEU A 176 10.67 -2.20 -8.93
N ILE A 177 11.43 -2.95 -9.73
CA ILE A 177 12.04 -4.22 -9.27
C ILE A 177 13.00 -3.97 -8.12
N LEU A 178 13.88 -2.97 -8.23
CA LEU A 178 14.84 -2.61 -7.18
C LEU A 178 14.13 -2.16 -5.91
N GLY A 179 13.10 -1.33 -6.03
CA GLY A 179 12.27 -0.91 -4.91
C GLY A 179 11.53 -2.07 -4.25
N GLY A 180 10.99 -2.99 -5.06
CA GLY A 180 10.33 -4.19 -4.57
C GLY A 180 11.27 -5.11 -3.78
N ALA A 181 12.45 -5.38 -4.32
CA ALA A 181 13.50 -6.12 -3.62
C ALA A 181 13.92 -5.41 -2.33
N GLY A 182 13.98 -4.08 -2.36
CA GLY A 182 14.28 -3.26 -1.19
C GLY A 182 13.25 -3.40 -0.07
N TYR A 183 11.96 -3.37 -0.39
CA TYR A 183 10.88 -3.61 0.57
C TYR A 183 10.95 -5.02 1.17
N VAL A 184 11.18 -6.03 0.34
CA VAL A 184 11.32 -7.42 0.81
C VAL A 184 12.50 -7.52 1.78
N ALA A 185 13.67 -7.02 1.39
CA ALA A 185 14.85 -7.02 2.24
C ALA A 185 14.61 -6.28 3.56
N SER A 186 14.03 -5.07 3.50
CA SER A 186 13.70 -4.26 4.68
C SER A 186 12.76 -5.01 5.63
N ALA A 187 11.74 -5.71 5.12
CA ALA A 187 10.86 -6.52 5.96
C ALA A 187 11.63 -7.65 6.68
N PHE A 188 12.44 -8.43 5.95
CA PHE A 188 13.24 -9.49 6.57
C PHE A 188 14.24 -8.97 7.60
N LEU A 189 14.89 -7.85 7.33
CA LEU A 189 15.87 -7.23 8.22
C LEU A 189 15.21 -6.73 9.51
N ASN A 190 14.09 -6.02 9.41
CA ASN A 190 13.32 -5.54 10.55
C ASN A 190 12.88 -6.69 11.46
N TYR A 191 12.34 -7.78 10.89
CA TYR A 191 11.88 -8.93 11.67
C TYR A 191 13.02 -9.83 12.18
N ALA A 192 14.22 -9.71 11.62
CA ALA A 192 15.43 -10.35 12.13
C ALA A 192 16.16 -9.48 13.18
N ASP A 193 15.65 -8.29 13.50
CA ASP A 193 16.28 -7.30 14.38
C ASP A 193 17.67 -6.87 13.90
N ILE A 194 17.86 -6.82 12.57
CA ILE A 194 19.11 -6.42 11.92
C ILE A 194 18.95 -4.99 11.42
N ASN A 195 19.53 -4.04 12.15
CA ASN A 195 19.50 -2.61 11.81
C ASN A 195 20.88 -2.15 11.33
N PHE A 196 20.93 -1.33 10.29
CA PHE A 196 22.17 -0.71 9.80
C PHE A 196 21.93 0.70 9.27
N PRO A 197 22.97 1.57 9.24
CA PRO A 197 22.82 2.93 8.75
C PRO A 197 22.34 2.95 7.29
N GLY A 198 21.16 3.55 7.04
CA GLY A 198 20.60 3.71 5.70
C GLY A 198 19.61 2.62 5.27
N ASP A 199 19.12 1.81 6.20
CA ASP A 199 17.96 0.92 6.03
C ASP A 199 16.73 1.63 5.44
N ASP A 200 16.47 2.87 5.87
CA ASP A 200 15.40 3.71 5.32
C ASP A 200 15.59 4.03 3.82
N LEU A 201 16.83 4.09 3.33
CA LEU A 201 17.14 4.46 1.94
C LEU A 201 16.77 3.34 0.95
N ILE A 202 16.64 2.11 1.43
CA ILE A 202 16.42 0.91 0.61
C ILE A 202 15.05 0.94 -0.07
N THR A 203 14.08 1.64 0.51
CA THR A 203 12.71 1.74 -0.03
C THR A 203 12.51 2.95 -0.94
N ILE A 204 13.44 3.91 -0.98
CA ILE A 204 13.34 5.12 -1.83
C ILE A 204 13.10 4.79 -3.32
N PRO A 205 13.81 3.81 -3.93
CA PRO A 205 13.55 3.45 -5.33
C PRO A 205 12.10 3.01 -5.57
N ALA A 206 11.46 2.39 -4.58
CA ALA A 206 10.06 2.00 -4.69
C ALA A 206 9.18 3.25 -4.82
N THR A 207 9.28 4.19 -3.88
CA THR A 207 8.50 5.43 -3.90
C THR A 207 8.65 6.18 -5.22
N VAL A 208 9.88 6.30 -5.73
CA VAL A 208 10.14 6.93 -7.04
C VAL A 208 9.48 6.16 -8.18
N GLY A 209 9.60 4.83 -8.19
CA GLY A 209 9.00 3.96 -9.19
C GLY A 209 7.47 4.02 -9.19
N GLU A 210 6.86 4.09 -8.01
CA GLU A 210 5.41 4.15 -7.84
C GLU A 210 4.84 5.46 -8.37
N PHE A 211 5.37 6.60 -7.95
CA PHE A 211 4.91 7.90 -8.46
C PHE A 211 5.16 8.03 -9.96
N TRP A 212 6.25 7.47 -10.47
CA TRP A 212 6.51 7.43 -11.90
C TRP A 212 5.49 6.53 -12.64
N MET A 213 5.16 5.35 -12.09
CA MET A 213 4.12 4.49 -12.65
C MET A 213 2.75 5.18 -12.66
N ILE A 214 2.35 5.80 -11.55
CA ILE A 214 1.09 6.56 -11.44
C ILE A 214 1.03 7.65 -12.50
N GLY A 215 2.04 8.52 -12.56
CA GLY A 215 2.10 9.60 -13.54
C GLY A 215 2.08 9.09 -14.98
N TYR A 216 2.79 7.99 -15.25
CA TYR A 216 2.83 7.41 -16.60
C TYR A 216 1.47 6.86 -17.02
N LEU A 217 0.80 6.09 -16.16
CA LEU A 217 -0.52 5.51 -16.43
C LEU A 217 -1.58 6.60 -16.68
N LEU A 218 -1.56 7.67 -15.89
CA LEU A 218 -2.53 8.76 -16.02
C LEU A 218 -2.31 9.60 -17.28
N LEU A 219 -1.06 9.96 -17.58
CA LEU A 219 -0.73 10.86 -18.69
C LEU A 219 -0.65 10.12 -20.03
N PHE A 220 0.06 9.01 -20.08
CA PHE A 220 0.39 8.29 -21.32
C PHE A 220 -0.37 6.97 -21.49
N GLY A 221 -0.89 6.39 -20.40
CA GLY A 221 -1.55 5.09 -20.43
C GLY A 221 -0.56 3.95 -20.71
N ILE A 222 -0.70 3.28 -21.86
CA ILE A 222 0.18 2.19 -22.29
C ILE A 222 0.45 2.29 -23.80
N ARG A 223 1.69 2.08 -24.23
CA ARG A 223 2.05 2.15 -25.66
C ARG A 223 1.47 0.95 -26.44
N PRO A 224 1.19 1.10 -27.75
CA PRO A 224 0.76 0.00 -28.59
C PRO A 224 1.82 -1.11 -28.67
N LYS A 225 1.40 -2.30 -29.11
CA LYS A 225 2.32 -3.44 -29.26
C LYS A 225 3.12 -3.13 -30.53
N GLN A 226 4.44 -3.21 -30.45
CA GLN A 226 5.30 -3.13 -31.64
C GLN A 226 5.11 -4.38 -32.49
#